data_AF-A0A7S2Y8Y9-F1
#
_entry.id   AF-A0A7S2Y8Y9-F1
#
_cell.length_a   1.000
_cell.length_b   1.000
_cell.length_c   1.000
_cell.angle_alpha   90.00
_cell.angle_beta   90.00
_cell.angle_gamma   90.00
#
_symmetry.space_group_name_H-M   'P 1'
#
loop_
_entity.id
_entity.type
_entity.pdbx_description
1 polymer ?
#
loop_
_entity_poly.entity_id
_entity_poly.type
_entity_poly.pdbx_seq_one_letter_code
_entity_poly.pdbx_strand_id
1 'polypeptide(L)'
;NSSNNNGEEALEMAWNMLSSERFDARKLALESLLHMTDPNKSGWSTAQTMATSLLNPNGPIQERLSQAMLEYASMETIPDEVEQQPRMDPFGRMEPPSWMETKSVASMERTANTELGYLSLVTFSQVLRLAARTPTTWSDVSTFLDTCTVDLVGILLHKVNDVMERPHDAYYAIQCLAALNDCVPSLRPRIKGAHVVEEAQLVGESSHLALATVTGKLLVSLQV
;
A
#
# COMPACT_ATOMS: atom_id res chain seq x y z
N ASN A 1 -22.01 -22.96 -4.06
CA ASN A 1 -22.04 -22.48 -2.66
C ASN A 1 -20.80 -22.81 -1.85
N SER A 2 -20.16 -23.98 -1.98
CA SER A 2 -18.96 -24.31 -1.18
C SER A 2 -17.74 -23.40 -1.41
N SER A 3 -17.61 -22.79 -2.60
CA SER A 3 -16.47 -21.91 -2.92
C SER A 3 -16.51 -20.54 -2.23
N ASN A 4 -17.70 -20.03 -1.88
CA ASN A 4 -17.82 -18.74 -1.17
C ASN A 4 -17.42 -18.86 0.29
N ASN A 5 -17.78 -19.98 0.95
CA ASN A 5 -17.45 -20.19 2.37
C ASN A 5 -15.93 -20.25 2.60
N ASN A 6 -15.18 -20.91 1.72
CA ASN A 6 -13.72 -21.00 1.85
C ASN A 6 -13.03 -19.63 1.77
N GLY A 7 -13.59 -18.70 0.99
CA GLY A 7 -13.06 -17.34 0.87
C GLY A 7 -13.32 -16.51 2.11
N GLU A 8 -14.52 -16.60 2.66
CA GLU A 8 -14.90 -15.89 3.89
C GLU A 8 -14.08 -16.38 5.09
N GLU A 9 -13.92 -17.70 5.24
CA GLU A 9 -13.06 -18.30 6.28
C GLU A 9 -11.60 -17.83 6.16
N ALA A 10 -11.07 -17.73 4.94
CA ALA A 10 -9.71 -17.24 4.72
C ALA A 10 -9.54 -15.77 5.12
N LEU A 11 -10.54 -14.93 4.83
CA LEU A 11 -10.56 -13.52 5.24
C LEU A 11 -10.68 -13.40 6.77
N GLU A 12 -11.50 -14.22 7.41
CA GLU A 12 -11.62 -14.25 8.87
C GLU A 12 -10.28 -14.63 9.54
N MET A 13 -9.59 -15.64 9.01
CA MET A 13 -8.25 -16.01 9.46
C MET A 13 -7.25 -14.86 9.26
N ALA A 14 -7.27 -14.19 8.10
CA ALA A 14 -6.41 -13.05 7.83
C ALA A 14 -6.69 -11.90 8.82
N TRP A 15 -7.96 -11.62 9.14
CA TRP A 15 -8.35 -10.58 10.10
C TRP A 15 -7.88 -10.90 11.52
N ASN A 16 -8.06 -12.15 11.96
CA ASN A 16 -7.60 -12.59 13.29
C ASN A 16 -6.07 -12.47 13.43
N MET A 17 -5.33 -12.69 12.35
CA MET A 17 -3.87 -12.48 12.34
C MET A 17 -3.49 -11.00 12.25
N LEU A 18 -4.21 -10.19 11.46
CA LEU A 18 -3.97 -8.74 11.32
C LEU A 18 -4.29 -7.95 12.58
N SER A 19 -5.28 -8.39 13.35
CA SER A 19 -5.68 -7.78 14.63
C SER A 19 -4.78 -8.19 15.81
N SER A 20 -3.83 -9.11 15.58
CA SER A 20 -2.86 -9.54 16.58
C SER A 20 -1.80 -8.45 16.85
N GLU A 21 -1.37 -8.33 18.11
CA GLU A 21 -0.24 -7.46 18.49
C GLU A 21 1.08 -7.94 17.87
N ARG A 22 1.15 -9.23 17.53
CA ARG A 22 2.34 -9.88 16.99
C ARG A 22 2.64 -9.45 15.56
N PHE A 23 3.81 -8.87 15.34
CA PHE A 23 4.29 -8.46 14.02
C PHE A 23 4.32 -9.61 13.00
N ASP A 24 4.83 -10.78 13.40
CA ASP A 24 4.95 -11.94 12.51
C ASP A 24 3.58 -12.47 12.05
N ALA A 25 2.56 -12.42 12.92
CA ALA A 25 1.19 -12.75 12.55
C ALA A 25 0.62 -11.75 11.53
N ARG A 26 0.79 -10.44 11.78
CA ARG A 26 0.33 -9.38 10.86
C ARG A 26 1.01 -9.48 9.49
N LYS A 27 2.31 -9.72 9.47
CA LYS A 27 3.09 -9.93 8.25
C LYS A 27 2.57 -11.16 7.48
N LEU A 28 2.43 -12.30 8.16
CA LEU A 28 1.92 -13.54 7.55
C LEU A 28 0.52 -13.35 6.95
N ALA A 29 -0.34 -12.58 7.60
CA ALA A 29 -1.66 -12.26 7.10
C ALA A 29 -1.60 -11.48 5.78
N LEU A 30 -0.78 -10.42 5.71
CA LEU A 30 -0.61 -9.64 4.48
C LEU A 30 0.06 -10.46 3.37
N GLU A 31 1.05 -11.28 3.68
CA GLU A 31 1.66 -12.20 2.71
C GLU A 31 0.65 -13.23 2.18
N SER A 32 -0.23 -13.72 3.04
CA SER A 32 -1.31 -14.64 2.66
C SER A 32 -2.32 -13.94 1.74
N LEU A 33 -2.76 -12.72 2.10
CA LEU A 33 -3.64 -11.92 1.26
C LEU A 33 -3.00 -11.64 -0.11
N LEU A 34 -1.73 -11.23 -0.12
CA LEU A 34 -0.94 -11.00 -1.33
C LEU A 34 -0.92 -12.24 -2.24
N HIS A 35 -0.71 -13.44 -1.68
CA HIS A 35 -0.74 -14.67 -2.46
C HIS A 35 -2.14 -15.00 -2.97
N MET A 36 -3.16 -14.77 -2.16
CA MET A 36 -4.56 -15.01 -2.54
C MET A 36 -5.02 -14.05 -3.64
N THR A 37 -4.50 -12.82 -3.68
CA THR A 37 -4.82 -11.80 -4.69
C THR A 37 -3.90 -11.83 -5.92
N ASP A 38 -2.92 -12.74 -6.00
CA ASP A 38 -2.08 -12.93 -7.19
C ASP A 38 -2.64 -14.05 -8.08
N PRO A 39 -3.17 -13.75 -9.29
CA PRO A 39 -3.69 -14.75 -10.21
C PRO A 39 -2.68 -15.83 -10.62
N ASN A 40 -1.38 -15.52 -10.56
CA ASN A 40 -0.32 -16.49 -10.90
C ASN A 40 -0.07 -17.50 -9.77
N LYS A 41 -0.54 -17.21 -8.55
CA LYS A 41 -0.36 -18.05 -7.36
C LYS A 41 -1.63 -18.78 -6.99
N SER A 42 -2.76 -18.07 -6.91
CA SER A 42 -4.05 -18.62 -6.47
C SER A 42 -5.00 -18.99 -7.61
N GLY A 43 -4.66 -18.61 -8.85
CA GLY A 43 -5.53 -18.71 -10.01
C GLY A 43 -6.49 -17.52 -10.15
N TRP A 44 -6.92 -17.24 -11.38
CA TRP A 44 -7.74 -16.06 -11.70
C TRP A 44 -9.04 -15.97 -10.90
N SER A 45 -9.80 -17.07 -10.83
CA SER A 45 -11.10 -17.11 -10.14
C SER A 45 -10.97 -16.80 -8.65
N THR A 46 -9.98 -17.41 -7.99
CA THR A 46 -9.69 -17.17 -6.56
C THR A 46 -9.27 -15.73 -6.33
N ALA A 47 -8.29 -15.25 -7.10
CA ALA A 47 -7.78 -13.89 -6.97
C ALA A 47 -8.87 -12.83 -7.18
N GLN A 48 -9.72 -13.03 -8.18
CA GLN A 48 -10.85 -12.15 -8.45
C GLN A 48 -11.86 -12.17 -7.30
N THR A 49 -12.24 -13.35 -6.81
CA THR A 49 -13.17 -13.49 -5.67
C THR A 49 -12.64 -12.77 -4.42
N MET A 50 -11.34 -12.90 -4.15
CA MET A 50 -10.68 -12.24 -3.02
C MET A 50 -10.62 -10.72 -3.21
N ALA A 51 -10.25 -10.25 -4.40
CA ALA A 51 -10.23 -8.82 -4.71
C ALA A 51 -11.61 -8.18 -4.60
N THR A 52 -12.65 -8.82 -5.15
CA THR A 52 -14.04 -8.34 -5.00
C THR A 52 -14.46 -8.34 -3.54
N SER A 53 -14.09 -9.36 -2.75
CA SER A 53 -14.45 -9.41 -1.34
C SER A 53 -13.78 -8.29 -0.54
N LEU A 54 -12.51 -7.99 -0.79
CA LEU A 54 -11.80 -6.89 -0.13
C LEU A 54 -12.33 -5.51 -0.54
N LEU A 55 -12.82 -5.36 -1.78
CA LEU A 55 -13.43 -4.11 -2.25
C LEU A 55 -14.91 -3.98 -1.87
N ASN A 56 -15.54 -5.04 -1.36
CA ASN A 56 -16.95 -5.02 -1.04
C ASN A 56 -17.17 -4.67 0.44
N PRO A 57 -17.73 -3.48 0.76
CA PRO A 57 -17.93 -3.05 2.13
C PRO A 57 -19.10 -3.77 2.83
N ASN A 58 -19.84 -4.64 2.14
CA ASN A 58 -21.07 -5.26 2.66
C ASN A 58 -20.84 -6.35 3.73
N GLY A 59 -19.60 -6.58 4.17
CA GLY A 59 -19.29 -7.56 5.22
C GLY A 59 -18.38 -6.97 6.30
N PRO A 60 -18.66 -7.25 7.60
CA PRO A 60 -17.95 -6.61 8.70
C PRO A 60 -16.47 -7.00 8.78
N ILE A 61 -16.07 -8.15 8.22
CA ILE A 61 -14.68 -8.59 8.20
C ILE A 61 -13.93 -7.92 7.04
N GLN A 62 -14.58 -7.84 5.88
CA GLN A 62 -14.07 -7.24 4.66
C GLN A 62 -13.75 -5.76 4.89
N GLU A 63 -14.70 -5.00 5.44
CA GLU A 63 -14.52 -3.59 5.78
C GLU A 63 -13.32 -3.39 6.72
N ARG A 64 -13.23 -4.20 7.79
CA ARG A 64 -12.14 -4.12 8.77
C ARG A 64 -10.78 -4.46 8.17
N LEU A 65 -10.72 -5.48 7.31
CA LEU A 65 -9.48 -5.86 6.62
C LEU A 65 -9.00 -4.73 5.72
N SER A 66 -9.89 -4.19 4.90
CA SER A 66 -9.54 -3.14 3.95
C SER A 66 -9.13 -1.86 4.67
N GLN A 67 -9.83 -1.52 5.75
CA GLN A 67 -9.46 -0.40 6.62
C GLN A 67 -8.08 -0.61 7.27
N ALA A 68 -7.81 -1.77 7.85
CA ALA A 68 -6.51 -2.06 8.45
C ALA A 68 -5.36 -2.01 7.41
N MET A 69 -5.59 -2.56 6.21
CA MET A 69 -4.63 -2.45 5.12
C MET A 69 -4.39 -0.99 4.72
N LEU A 70 -5.44 -0.15 4.69
CA LEU A 70 -5.30 1.28 4.37
C LEU A 70 -4.50 2.00 5.44
N GLU A 71 -4.75 1.69 6.71
CA GLU A 71 -3.99 2.22 7.85
C GLU A 71 -2.51 1.88 7.70
N TYR A 72 -2.16 0.62 7.43
CA TYR A 72 -0.78 0.22 7.17
C TYR A 72 -0.18 0.93 5.96
N ALA A 73 -0.91 1.02 4.84
CA ALA A 73 -0.43 1.71 3.64
C ALA A 73 -0.23 3.23 3.87
N SER A 74 -1.01 3.82 4.78
CA SER A 74 -0.90 5.23 5.17
C SER A 74 0.23 5.52 6.15
N MET A 75 0.81 4.49 6.79
CA MET A 75 1.89 4.70 7.75
C MET A 75 3.05 5.42 7.06
N GLU A 76 3.34 6.62 7.58
CA GLU A 76 4.51 7.39 7.18
C GLU A 76 5.76 6.70 7.70
N THR A 77 6.76 6.59 6.84
CA THR A 77 8.09 6.21 7.31
C THR A 77 8.78 7.48 7.74
N ILE A 78 8.82 7.72 9.05
CA ILE A 78 9.58 8.83 9.63
C ILE A 78 11.03 8.65 9.18
N PRO A 79 11.61 9.60 8.40
CA PRO A 79 12.99 9.51 7.97
C PRO A 79 13.87 9.38 9.20
N ASP A 80 14.91 8.53 9.11
CA ASP A 80 15.86 8.37 10.21
C ASP A 80 16.39 9.74 10.61
N GLU A 81 16.06 10.17 11.84
CA GLU A 81 16.55 11.43 12.38
C GLU A 81 18.07 11.45 12.21
N VAL A 82 18.56 12.49 11.52
CA VAL A 82 19.97 12.72 11.22
C VAL A 82 20.79 12.42 12.47
N GLU A 83 21.63 11.40 12.36
CA GLU A 83 22.47 10.87 13.42
C GLU A 83 23.23 12.02 14.09
N GLN A 84 22.76 12.49 15.25
CA GLN A 84 23.47 13.51 16.01
C GLN A 84 24.80 12.89 16.43
N GLN A 85 25.89 13.40 15.84
CA GLN A 85 27.24 12.95 16.14
C GLN A 85 27.49 13.01 17.66
N PRO A 86 28.16 11.99 18.23
CA PRO A 86 28.49 11.97 19.64
C PRO A 86 29.27 13.24 20.02
N ARG A 87 28.75 13.99 20.99
CA ARG A 87 29.43 15.16 21.56
C ARG A 87 30.44 14.69 22.60
N MET A 88 31.68 15.18 22.49
CA MET A 88 32.65 15.04 23.59
C MET A 88 32.28 16.00 24.71
N ASP A 89 32.28 15.49 25.93
CA ASP A 89 32.17 16.34 27.11
C ASP A 89 33.47 17.17 27.32
N PRO A 90 33.46 18.19 28.20
CA PRO A 90 34.64 19.01 28.49
C PRO A 90 35.84 18.24 29.08
N PHE A 91 35.64 16.98 29.48
CA PHE A 91 36.63 16.12 30.11
C PHE A 91 37.15 15.03 29.16
N GLY A 92 36.78 15.08 27.88
CA GLY A 92 37.19 14.11 26.87
C GLY A 92 36.54 12.73 27.06
N ARG A 93 35.46 12.63 27.83
CA ARG A 93 34.64 11.42 27.88
C ARG A 93 33.61 11.50 26.78
N MET A 94 33.46 10.38 26.08
CA MET A 94 32.37 10.19 25.14
C MET A 94 31.15 9.86 26.00
N GLU A 95 30.22 10.81 26.16
CA GLU A 95 28.93 10.46 26.75
C GLU A 95 28.26 9.46 25.80
N PRO A 96 27.88 8.26 26.29
CA PRO A 96 27.04 7.39 25.50
C PRO A 96 25.78 8.18 25.18
N PRO A 97 25.40 8.32 23.89
CA PRO A 97 24.27 9.14 23.55
C PRO A 97 23.02 8.64 24.29
N SER A 98 22.20 9.53 24.83
CA SER A 98 21.01 9.14 25.64
C SER A 98 20.00 8.27 24.87
N TRP A 99 20.20 8.11 23.58
CA TRP A 99 19.41 7.30 22.66
C TRP A 99 19.87 5.84 22.51
N MET A 100 21.00 5.43 23.09
CA MET A 100 21.59 4.09 22.86
C MET A 100 20.76 2.91 23.41
N GLU A 101 19.92 3.09 24.43
CA GLU A 101 19.05 2.03 24.96
C GLU A 101 17.61 2.06 24.39
N THR A 102 17.10 3.23 24.01
CA THR A 102 15.72 3.39 23.51
C THR A 102 15.57 3.30 21.99
N LYS A 103 16.66 3.49 21.21
CA LYS A 103 16.59 3.37 19.73
C LYS A 103 16.34 1.95 19.24
N SER A 104 16.73 0.92 19.97
CA SER A 104 16.60 -0.46 19.47
C SER A 104 15.13 -0.84 19.22
N VAL A 105 14.25 -0.59 20.20
CA VAL A 105 12.83 -0.96 20.09
C VAL A 105 12.10 -0.06 19.08
N ALA A 106 12.29 1.26 19.17
CA ALA A 106 11.64 2.21 18.25
C ALA A 106 12.13 2.07 16.79
N SER A 107 13.39 1.69 16.57
CA SER A 107 13.90 1.38 15.24
C SER A 107 13.32 0.08 14.70
N MET A 108 13.20 -0.96 15.52
CA MET A 108 12.60 -2.24 15.11
C MET A 108 11.12 -2.07 14.76
N GLU A 109 10.37 -1.31 15.56
CA GLU A 109 8.95 -1.02 15.28
C GLU A 109 8.77 -0.22 13.99
N ARG A 110 9.65 0.75 13.71
CA ARG A 110 9.64 1.50 12.44
C ARG A 110 9.89 0.60 11.24
N THR A 111 10.89 -0.29 11.30
CA THR A 111 11.16 -1.25 10.22
C THR A 111 9.98 -2.19 10.02
N ALA A 112 9.38 -2.68 11.10
CA ALA A 112 8.19 -3.51 11.06
C ALA A 112 7.00 -2.81 10.38
N ASN A 113 6.68 -1.58 10.79
CA ASN A 113 5.58 -0.81 10.20
C ASN A 113 5.85 -0.49 8.71
N THR A 114 7.10 -0.22 8.36
CA THR A 114 7.51 -0.02 6.97
C THR A 114 7.23 -1.26 6.11
N GLU A 115 7.53 -2.44 6.62
CA GLU A 115 7.31 -3.70 5.91
C GLU A 115 5.81 -4.02 5.75
N LEU A 116 5.01 -3.80 6.80
CA LEU A 116 3.55 -3.97 6.74
C LEU A 116 2.92 -2.96 5.76
N GLY A 117 3.38 -1.72 5.76
CA GLY A 117 2.91 -0.69 4.83
C GLY A 117 3.22 -1.04 3.38
N TYR A 118 4.43 -1.52 3.11
CA TYR A 118 4.81 -2.02 1.78
C TYR A 118 3.91 -3.19 1.34
N LEU A 119 3.80 -4.24 2.16
CA LEU A 119 2.97 -5.40 1.83
C LEU A 119 1.50 -5.01 1.58
N SER A 120 0.95 -4.12 2.39
CA SER A 120 -0.42 -3.61 2.21
C SER A 120 -0.59 -2.87 0.88
N LEU A 121 0.38 -2.04 0.50
CA LEU A 121 0.37 -1.32 -0.76
C LEU A 121 0.46 -2.26 -1.97
N VAL A 122 1.32 -3.29 -1.91
CA VAL A 122 1.41 -4.30 -2.98
C VAL A 122 0.08 -5.05 -3.12
N THR A 123 -0.51 -5.49 -2.01
CA THR A 123 -1.81 -6.19 -2.01
C THR A 123 -2.91 -5.29 -2.59
N PHE A 124 -2.97 -4.01 -2.21
CA PHE A 124 -3.92 -3.06 -2.80
C PHE A 124 -3.72 -2.88 -4.30
N SER A 125 -2.48 -2.78 -4.76
CA SER A 125 -2.18 -2.69 -6.19
C SER A 125 -2.73 -3.91 -6.94
N GLN A 126 -2.57 -5.12 -6.40
CA GLN A 126 -3.12 -6.33 -7.03
C GLN A 126 -4.64 -6.32 -7.05
N VAL A 127 -5.27 -6.01 -5.92
CA VAL A 127 -6.74 -5.94 -5.77
C VAL A 127 -7.34 -4.95 -6.77
N LEU A 128 -6.82 -3.72 -6.81
CA LEU A 128 -7.32 -2.68 -7.71
C LEU A 128 -7.07 -3.02 -9.18
N ARG A 129 -5.90 -3.58 -9.53
CA ARG A 129 -5.62 -4.02 -10.91
C ARG A 129 -6.51 -5.16 -11.37
N LEU A 130 -6.92 -6.06 -10.46
CA LEU A 130 -7.91 -7.09 -10.76
C LEU A 130 -9.29 -6.50 -11.01
N ALA A 131 -9.68 -5.51 -10.21
CA ALA A 131 -10.92 -4.77 -10.41
C ALA A 131 -10.94 -3.99 -11.73
N ALA A 132 -9.83 -3.34 -12.10
CA ALA A 132 -9.72 -2.62 -13.37
C ALA A 132 -9.88 -3.55 -14.59
N ARG A 133 -9.48 -4.82 -14.47
CA ARG A 133 -9.68 -5.84 -15.51
C ARG A 133 -11.08 -6.45 -15.54
N THR A 134 -11.91 -6.14 -14.55
CA THR A 134 -13.25 -6.70 -14.37
C THR A 134 -14.29 -5.57 -14.30
N PRO A 135 -14.87 -5.13 -15.44
CA PRO A 135 -15.80 -3.99 -15.45
C PRO A 135 -16.99 -4.10 -14.48
N THR A 136 -17.42 -5.32 -14.16
CA THR A 136 -18.51 -5.56 -13.21
C THR A 136 -18.19 -5.18 -11.76
N THR A 137 -16.90 -4.99 -11.40
CA THR A 137 -16.48 -4.62 -10.05
C THR A 137 -16.19 -3.13 -9.89
N TRP A 138 -16.39 -2.31 -10.94
CA TRP A 138 -16.10 -0.87 -10.88
C TRP A 138 -17.04 -0.12 -9.92
N SER A 139 -18.29 -0.58 -9.80
CA SER A 139 -19.22 -0.10 -8.77
C SER A 139 -18.72 -0.40 -7.36
N ASP A 140 -18.10 -1.57 -7.17
CA ASP A 140 -17.55 -1.97 -5.87
C ASP A 140 -16.37 -1.07 -5.50
N VAL A 141 -15.48 -0.76 -6.46
CA VAL A 141 -14.39 0.21 -6.25
C VAL A 141 -14.93 1.60 -5.89
N SER A 142 -15.96 2.07 -6.59
CA SER A 142 -16.56 3.38 -6.30
C SER A 142 -17.18 3.41 -4.89
N THR A 143 -17.95 2.38 -4.56
CA THR A 143 -18.58 2.23 -3.23
C THR A 143 -17.52 2.13 -2.14
N PHE A 144 -16.46 1.35 -2.36
CA PHE A 144 -15.32 1.24 -1.46
C PHE A 144 -14.73 2.61 -1.15
N LEU A 145 -14.42 3.41 -2.17
CA LEU A 145 -13.87 4.75 -2.00
C LEU A 145 -14.82 5.68 -1.24
N ASP A 146 -16.13 5.61 -1.51
CA ASP A 146 -17.13 6.43 -0.81
C ASP A 146 -17.25 6.03 0.68
N THR A 147 -16.98 4.76 1.01
CA THR A 147 -16.98 4.25 2.40
C THR A 147 -15.64 4.36 3.11
N CYS A 148 -14.55 4.66 2.39
CA CYS A 148 -13.23 4.80 2.99
C CYS A 148 -13.22 5.98 3.97
N THR A 149 -12.75 5.73 5.19
CA THR A 149 -12.55 6.80 6.18
C THR A 149 -11.34 7.67 5.89
N VAL A 150 -10.44 7.19 5.01
CA VAL A 150 -9.20 7.85 4.63
C VAL A 150 -9.19 8.19 3.14
N ASP A 151 -8.46 9.25 2.82
CA ASP A 151 -8.28 9.71 1.44
C ASP A 151 -7.24 8.85 0.71
N LEU A 152 -7.66 7.70 0.17
CA LEU A 152 -6.78 6.76 -0.54
C LEU A 152 -6.00 7.44 -1.68
N VAL A 153 -6.63 8.29 -2.49
CA VAL A 153 -5.92 8.98 -3.58
C VAL A 153 -4.86 9.92 -3.02
N GLY A 154 -5.14 10.62 -1.91
CA GLY A 154 -4.16 11.44 -1.20
C GLY A 154 -2.96 10.62 -0.70
N ILE A 155 -3.22 9.48 -0.05
CA ILE A 155 -2.18 8.55 0.42
C ILE A 155 -1.29 8.08 -0.74
N LEU A 156 -1.90 7.67 -1.86
CA LEU A 156 -1.15 7.20 -3.02
C LEU A 156 -0.30 8.31 -3.64
N LEU A 157 -0.85 9.52 -3.80
CA LEU A 157 -0.09 10.66 -4.32
C LEU A 157 1.08 11.04 -3.39
N HIS A 158 0.89 10.93 -2.08
CA HIS A 158 1.98 11.13 -1.12
C HIS A 158 3.08 10.07 -1.29
N LYS A 159 2.74 8.78 -1.45
CA LYS A 159 3.74 7.74 -1.74
C LYS A 159 4.48 7.95 -3.07
N VAL A 160 3.82 8.57 -4.06
CA VAL A 160 4.46 8.95 -5.32
C VAL A 160 5.39 10.15 -5.14
N ASN A 161 5.07 11.08 -4.24
CA ASN A 161 5.92 12.21 -3.94
C ASN A 161 7.29 11.77 -3.36
N ASP A 162 7.31 10.68 -2.61
CA ASP A 162 8.53 10.11 -2.00
C ASP A 162 9.30 9.17 -2.95
N VAL A 163 9.18 9.38 -4.27
CA VAL A 163 9.75 8.51 -5.30
C VAL A 163 11.28 8.42 -5.25
N MET A 164 11.95 9.49 -4.80
CA MET A 164 13.42 9.53 -4.72
C MET A 164 13.94 8.62 -3.60
N GLU A 165 13.24 8.59 -2.48
CA GLU A 165 13.58 7.79 -1.32
C GLU A 165 13.06 6.35 -1.46
N ARG A 166 11.87 6.17 -2.05
CA ARG A 166 11.11 4.92 -2.05
C ARG A 166 10.49 4.61 -3.42
N PRO A 167 11.32 4.35 -4.46
CA PRO A 167 10.83 4.15 -5.82
C PRO A 167 9.90 2.94 -5.99
N HIS A 168 10.03 1.92 -5.13
CA HIS A 168 9.14 0.75 -5.15
C HIS A 168 7.74 1.07 -4.62
N ASP A 169 7.62 1.87 -3.55
CA ASP A 169 6.33 2.30 -3.02
C ASP A 169 5.64 3.19 -4.04
N ALA A 170 6.37 4.15 -4.62
CA ALA A 170 5.87 4.99 -5.72
C ALA A 170 5.39 4.13 -6.91
N TYR A 171 6.13 3.08 -7.29
CA TYR A 171 5.71 2.17 -8.36
C TYR A 171 4.36 1.49 -8.10
N TYR A 172 4.14 0.94 -6.90
CA TYR A 172 2.85 0.33 -6.56
C TYR A 172 1.76 1.37 -6.39
N ALA A 173 2.08 2.56 -5.88
CA ALA A 173 1.13 3.66 -5.77
C ALA A 173 0.65 4.13 -7.15
N ILE A 174 1.55 4.27 -8.14
CA ILE A 174 1.19 4.57 -9.53
C ILE A 174 0.32 3.45 -10.13
N GLN A 175 0.58 2.17 -9.81
CA GLN A 175 -0.29 1.08 -10.25
C GLN A 175 -1.71 1.18 -9.69
N CYS A 176 -1.84 1.53 -8.41
CA CYS A 176 -3.14 1.80 -7.79
C CYS A 176 -3.83 2.98 -8.49
N LEU A 177 -3.14 4.10 -8.69
CA LEU A 177 -3.69 5.29 -9.36
C LEU A 177 -4.13 5.00 -10.79
N ALA A 178 -3.38 4.20 -11.54
CA ALA A 178 -3.76 3.76 -12.88
C ALA A 178 -5.03 2.91 -12.86
N ALA A 179 -5.11 1.92 -11.97
CA ALA A 179 -6.31 1.11 -11.82
C ALA A 179 -7.53 1.95 -11.39
N LEU A 180 -7.34 2.92 -10.48
CA LEU A 180 -8.39 3.84 -10.05
C LEU A 180 -8.85 4.77 -11.18
N ASN A 181 -7.95 5.28 -12.01
CA ASN A 181 -8.30 6.08 -13.19
C ASN A 181 -9.16 5.30 -14.19
N ASP A 182 -8.91 3.98 -14.31
CA ASP A 182 -9.67 3.10 -15.20
C ASP A 182 -11.05 2.79 -14.61
N CYS A 183 -11.12 2.42 -13.33
CA CYS A 183 -12.37 2.05 -12.64
C CYS A 183 -13.29 3.24 -12.35
N VAL A 184 -12.71 4.39 -11.99
CA VAL A 184 -13.42 5.56 -11.44
C VAL A 184 -12.96 6.83 -12.16
N PRO A 185 -13.47 7.09 -13.38
CA PRO A 185 -13.01 8.22 -14.21
C PRO A 185 -13.17 9.60 -13.59
N SER A 186 -14.07 9.76 -12.61
CA SER A 186 -14.25 11.03 -11.87
C SER A 186 -13.01 11.43 -11.07
N LEU A 187 -12.10 10.49 -10.75
CA LEU A 187 -10.83 10.78 -10.09
C LEU A 187 -9.76 11.35 -11.03
N ARG A 188 -9.94 11.22 -12.35
CA ARG A 188 -8.95 11.62 -13.36
C ARG A 188 -8.47 13.08 -13.22
N PRO A 189 -9.35 14.09 -13.05
CA PRO A 189 -8.89 15.48 -12.90
C PRO A 189 -7.98 15.68 -11.68
N ARG A 190 -8.28 14.95 -10.60
CA ARG A 190 -7.51 15.00 -9.35
C ARG A 190 -6.13 14.38 -9.52
N ILE A 191 -6.04 13.23 -10.18
CA ILE A 191 -4.76 12.54 -10.45
C ILE A 191 -3.92 13.39 -11.43
N LYS A 192 -4.55 13.92 -12.49
CA LYS A 192 -3.90 14.77 -13.49
C LYS A 192 -3.36 16.09 -12.93
N GLY A 193 -4.05 16.66 -11.95
CA GLY A 193 -3.61 17.90 -11.31
C GLY A 193 -2.39 17.75 -10.40
N ALA A 194 -1.94 16.52 -10.13
CA ALA A 194 -0.83 16.26 -9.23
C ALA A 194 0.50 16.18 -9.98
N HIS A 195 1.33 17.22 -9.84
CA HIS A 195 2.66 17.31 -10.48
C HIS A 195 3.61 16.15 -10.12
N VAL A 196 3.38 15.49 -8.98
CA VAL A 196 4.18 14.36 -8.49
C VAL A 196 4.21 13.17 -9.47
N VAL A 197 3.19 13.01 -10.31
CA VAL A 197 3.16 11.93 -11.32
C VAL A 197 4.16 12.21 -12.45
N GLU A 198 4.32 13.47 -12.86
CA GLU A 198 5.31 13.86 -13.86
C GLU A 198 6.73 13.77 -13.29
N GLU A 199 6.93 14.13 -12.03
CA GLU A 199 8.20 13.97 -11.33
C GLU A 199 8.61 12.49 -11.22
N ALA A 200 7.67 11.62 -10.84
CA ALA A 200 7.92 10.18 -10.78
C ALA A 200 8.30 9.58 -12.15
N GLN A 201 7.78 10.15 -13.25
CA GLN A 201 8.20 9.76 -14.60
C GLN A 201 9.68 10.10 -14.84
N LEU A 202 10.10 11.32 -14.51
CA LEU A 202 11.49 11.76 -14.68
C LEU A 202 12.45 10.91 -13.84
N VAL A 203 12.10 10.64 -12.57
CA VAL A 203 12.89 9.77 -11.71
C VAL A 203 12.95 8.35 -12.27
N GLY A 204 11.82 7.80 -12.71
CA GLY A 204 11.75 6.51 -13.37
C GLY A 204 12.64 6.41 -14.62
N GLU A 205 12.68 7.44 -15.46
CA GLU A 205 13.51 7.48 -16.67
C GLU A 205 15.00 7.54 -16.34
N SER A 206 15.35 8.20 -15.24
CA SER A 206 16.75 8.32 -14.80
C SER A 206 17.30 7.05 -14.14
N SER A 207 16.47 6.33 -13.37
CA SER A 207 16.98 5.31 -12.45
C SER A 207 16.12 4.05 -12.29
N HIS A 208 14.85 4.05 -12.72
CA HIS A 208 13.92 2.96 -12.43
C HIS A 208 12.95 2.66 -13.60
N LEU A 209 13.40 1.86 -14.58
CA LEU A 209 12.69 1.60 -15.84
C LEU A 209 11.24 1.11 -15.67
N ALA A 210 10.98 0.24 -14.68
CA ALA A 210 9.63 -0.26 -14.42
C ALA A 210 8.68 0.86 -13.94
N LEU A 211 9.21 1.84 -13.21
CA LEU A 211 8.46 3.01 -12.74
C LEU A 211 8.16 3.95 -13.92
N ALA A 212 9.14 4.26 -14.77
CA ALA A 212 8.90 5.01 -16.00
C ALA A 212 7.85 4.36 -16.90
N THR A 213 7.87 3.02 -16.99
CA THR A 213 6.93 2.29 -17.83
C THR A 213 5.50 2.41 -17.32
N VAL A 214 5.28 2.27 -16.01
CA VAL A 214 3.92 2.36 -15.44
C VAL A 214 3.42 3.81 -15.40
N THR A 215 4.31 4.76 -15.07
CA THR A 215 3.96 6.18 -14.97
C THR A 215 3.64 6.77 -16.34
N GLY A 216 4.42 6.42 -17.38
CA GLY A 216 4.13 6.85 -18.75
C GLY A 216 2.78 6.35 -19.25
N LYS A 217 2.39 5.12 -18.91
CA LYS A 217 1.06 4.58 -19.25
C LYS A 217 -0.06 5.36 -18.56
N LEU A 218 0.12 5.70 -17.29
CA LEU A 218 -0.83 6.54 -16.55
C LEU A 218 -0.93 7.93 -17.18
N LEU A 219 0.19 8.60 -17.47
CA LEU A 219 0.19 9.93 -18.07
C LEU A 219 -0.56 9.94 -19.41
N VAL A 220 -0.40 8.91 -20.25
CA VAL A 220 -1.16 8.77 -21.50
C VAL A 220 -2.66 8.60 -21.23
N SER A 221 -3.06 7.79 -20.24
CA SER A 221 -4.48 7.58 -19.94
C SER A 221 -5.17 8.82 -19.33
N LEU A 222 -4.42 9.71 -18.68
CA LEU A 222 -4.91 10.99 -18.14
C LEU A 222 -5.15 12.07 -19.22
N GLN A 223 -4.70 11.84 -20.46
CA GLN A 223 -4.89 12.77 -21.58
C GLN A 223 -6.23 12.56 -22.33
N VAL A 224 -6.87 11.41 -22.12
CA VAL A 224 -8.18 11.03 -22.70
C VAL A 224 -9.32 11.56 -21.86
#